data_AF-A0A7J0D2Q9-F1
#
_entry.id   AF-A0A7J0D2Q9-F1
#
_cell.length_a   1.000
_cell.length_b   1.000
_cell.length_c   1.000
_cell.angle_alpha   90.00
_cell.angle_beta   90.00
_cell.angle_gamma   90.00
#
_symmetry.space_group_name_H-M   'P 1'
#
loop_
_entity.id
_entity.type
_entity.pdbx_description
1 polymer ?
#
loop_
_entity_poly.entity_id
_entity_poly.type
_entity_poly.pdbx_seq_one_letter_code
_entity_poly.pdbx_strand_id
1 'polypeptide(L)'
;MHLAERLRGTGVTVFAADPGGAATDMTDGTMTSPKIVSPPLRLLWPLVRRTFERSTAGPASVAARSSVFAATADSLDGRTGLLVGPEARPVPLFRGAADPRAIENVLRLSRQLAPLNSAGHGVRHP
;
A
#
# COMPACT_ATOMS: atom_id res chain seq x y z
N MET A 1 1.54 -9.78 7.41
CA MET A 1 2.03 -11.12 7.81
C MET A 1 0.95 -12.02 8.36
N HIS A 2 0.10 -11.55 9.28
CA HIS A 2 -0.97 -12.37 9.84
C HIS A 2 -1.89 -13.06 8.82
N LEU A 3 -2.32 -12.35 7.76
CA LEU A 3 -3.15 -12.97 6.71
C LEU A 3 -2.39 -14.04 5.91
N ALA A 4 -1.12 -13.78 5.60
CA ALA A 4 -0.26 -14.74 4.92
C ALA A 4 -0.12 -16.04 5.73
N GLU A 5 0.01 -15.93 7.05
CA GLU A 5 0.08 -17.10 7.94
C GLU A 5 -1.26 -17.86 8.00
N ARG A 6 -2.38 -17.13 8.09
CA ARG A 6 -3.72 -17.73 8.08
C ARG A 6 -4.05 -18.50 6.81
N LEU A 7 -3.46 -18.11 5.68
CA LEU A 7 -3.67 -18.73 4.36
C LEU A 7 -2.52 -19.65 3.97
N ARG A 8 -1.56 -19.91 4.88
CA ARG A 8 -0.45 -20.81 4.58
C ARG A 8 -1.00 -22.21 4.30
N GLY A 9 -0.55 -22.80 3.18
CA GLY A 9 -0.98 -24.13 2.76
C GLY A 9 -2.32 -24.19 2.00
N THR A 10 -3.01 -23.05 1.79
CA THR A 10 -4.27 -23.04 1.00
C THR A 10 -4.04 -22.87 -0.50
N GLY A 11 -2.78 -22.72 -0.93
CA GLY A 11 -2.43 -22.34 -2.30
C GLY A 11 -2.57 -20.84 -2.58
N VAL A 12 -3.02 -20.03 -1.60
CA VAL A 12 -3.12 -18.57 -1.73
C VAL A 12 -1.88 -17.90 -1.17
N THR A 13 -1.29 -17.02 -1.97
CA THR A 13 -0.13 -16.23 -1.58
C THR A 13 -0.54 -14.78 -1.30
N VAL A 14 0.05 -14.18 -0.25
CA VAL A 14 -0.30 -12.83 0.20
C VAL A 14 0.95 -11.96 0.24
N PHE A 15 0.93 -10.86 -0.53
CA PHE A 15 1.97 -9.84 -0.53
C PHE A 15 1.38 -8.46 -0.25
N ALA A 16 2.21 -7.57 0.29
CA ALA A 16 1.96 -6.14 0.27
C ALA A 16 2.86 -5.51 -0.80
N ALA A 17 2.35 -4.55 -1.55
CA ALA A 17 3.12 -3.79 -2.54
C ALA A 17 3.07 -2.31 -2.19
N ASP A 18 4.23 -1.69 -2.07
CA ASP A 18 4.40 -0.26 -1.88
C ASP A 18 4.83 0.36 -3.22
N PRO A 19 3.99 1.21 -3.84
CA PRO A 19 4.33 1.89 -5.09
C PRO A 19 5.36 3.02 -4.91
N GLY A 20 5.68 3.42 -3.67
CA GLY A 20 6.46 4.62 -3.37
C GLY A 20 5.64 5.89 -3.57
N GLY A 21 6.34 7.03 -3.74
CA GLY A 21 5.69 8.31 -4.01
C GLY A 21 5.09 8.34 -5.42
N ALA A 22 3.78 8.16 -5.52
CA ALA A 22 3.05 8.21 -6.78
C ALA A 22 2.18 9.48 -6.87
N ALA A 23 2.29 10.18 -8.01
CA ALA A 23 1.38 11.23 -8.44
C ALA A 23 0.18 10.51 -9.05
N THR A 24 -0.84 10.32 -8.24
CA THR A 24 -2.17 9.91 -8.70
C THR A 24 -3.09 11.10 -8.52
N ASP A 25 -4.26 11.12 -9.17
CA ASP A 25 -5.25 12.20 -9.00
C ASP A 25 -5.62 12.42 -7.51
N MET A 26 -5.45 11.38 -6.66
CA MET A 26 -5.61 11.44 -5.20
C MET A 26 -4.58 12.34 -4.50
N THR A 27 -3.35 12.45 -5.02
CA THR A 27 -2.26 13.28 -4.47
C THR A 27 -2.18 14.65 -5.14
N ASP A 28 -2.45 14.76 -6.44
CA ASP A 28 -2.27 16.02 -7.18
C ASP A 28 -3.24 17.14 -6.75
N GLY A 29 -4.47 16.78 -6.33
CA GLY A 29 -5.51 17.75 -5.96
C GLY A 29 -5.16 18.63 -4.75
N THR A 30 -4.35 18.14 -3.81
CA THR A 30 -3.87 18.93 -2.67
C THR A 30 -2.50 19.57 -2.93
N MET A 31 -1.67 18.97 -3.78
CA MET A 31 -0.28 19.38 -4.05
C MET A 31 -0.13 20.63 -4.92
N THR A 32 -1.22 21.12 -5.52
CA THR A 32 -1.23 22.38 -6.29
C THR A 32 -1.46 23.63 -5.43
N SER A 33 -1.85 23.46 -4.16
CA SER A 33 -2.20 24.57 -3.27
C SER A 33 -1.14 24.85 -2.20
N PRO A 34 -0.65 26.10 -2.04
CA PRO A 34 0.26 26.46 -0.95
C PRO A 34 -0.37 26.35 0.45
N LYS A 35 -1.70 26.13 0.54
CA LYS A 35 -2.37 25.98 1.84
C LYS A 35 -2.01 24.68 2.56
N ILE A 36 -1.41 23.70 1.89
CA ILE A 36 -0.96 22.44 2.49
C ILE A 36 0.27 22.58 3.38
N VAL A 37 0.98 23.72 3.29
CA VAL A 37 2.14 24.02 4.11
C VAL A 37 1.87 25.15 5.10
N SER A 38 2.67 25.20 6.16
CA SER A 38 2.59 26.24 7.18
C SER A 38 2.79 27.65 6.56
N PRO A 39 2.20 28.72 7.12
CA PRO A 39 2.26 30.06 6.54
C PRO A 39 3.68 30.55 6.16
N PRO A 40 4.73 30.31 6.97
CA PRO A 40 6.10 30.68 6.58
C PRO A 40 6.61 29.96 5.33
N LEU A 41 6.25 28.69 5.14
CA LEU A 41 6.66 27.89 3.99
C LEU A 41 5.96 28.27 2.69
N ARG A 42 4.85 29.02 2.75
CA ARG A 42 4.13 29.50 1.55
C ARG A 42 4.97 30.47 0.72
N LEU A 43 5.86 31.22 1.37
CA LEU A 43 6.78 32.12 0.66
C LEU A 43 7.77 31.34 -0.21
N LEU A 44 8.12 30.12 0.24
CA LEU A 44 9.00 29.19 -0.49
C LEU A 44 8.22 28.22 -1.37
N TRP A 45 6.92 28.47 -1.61
CA TRP A 45 6.04 27.53 -2.31
C TRP A 45 6.59 27.03 -3.66
N PRO A 46 7.18 27.85 -4.54
CA PRO A 46 7.74 27.34 -5.79
C PRO A 46 8.83 26.27 -5.59
N LEU A 47 9.66 26.39 -4.54
CA LEU A 47 10.71 25.42 -4.19
C LEU A 47 10.13 24.17 -3.53
N VAL A 48 9.16 24.38 -2.64
CA VAL A 48 8.41 23.32 -1.95
C VAL A 48 7.68 22.46 -2.98
N ARG A 49 6.92 23.08 -3.88
CA ARG A 49 6.22 22.42 -4.99
C ARG A 49 7.18 21.61 -5.86
N ARG A 50 8.33 22.17 -6.23
CA ARG A 50 9.34 21.45 -7.03
C ARG A 50 9.91 20.21 -6.30
N THR A 51 10.02 20.28 -4.98
CA THR A 51 10.43 19.13 -4.15
C THR A 51 9.33 18.09 -4.10
N PHE A 52 8.08 18.50 -3.88
CA PHE A 52 6.91 17.64 -3.89
C PHE A 52 6.75 16.93 -5.24
N GLU A 53 6.78 17.67 -6.34
CA GLU A 53 6.80 17.14 -7.71
C GLU A 53 7.91 16.10 -7.84
N ARG A 54 9.15 16.38 -7.45
CA ARG A 54 10.24 15.38 -7.50
C ARG A 54 10.00 14.14 -6.63
N SER A 55 9.32 14.29 -5.50
CA SER A 55 9.03 13.20 -4.55
C SER A 55 7.78 12.39 -4.89
N THR A 56 6.91 12.89 -5.78
CA THR A 56 5.68 12.22 -6.22
C THR A 56 5.60 11.98 -7.73
N ALA A 57 6.49 12.52 -8.57
CA ALA A 57 6.39 12.44 -10.03
C ALA A 57 6.82 11.09 -10.64
N GLY A 58 6.69 9.97 -9.92
CA GLY A 58 6.67 8.67 -10.57
C GLY A 58 5.36 8.54 -11.36
N PRO A 59 5.38 8.35 -12.69
CA PRO A 59 4.14 8.10 -13.43
C PRO A 59 3.44 6.85 -12.86
N ALA A 60 2.11 6.78 -12.97
CA ALA A 60 1.33 5.64 -12.46
C ALA A 60 1.84 4.27 -12.97
N SER A 61 2.40 4.22 -14.18
CA SER A 61 3.06 3.04 -14.73
C SER A 61 4.30 2.58 -13.94
N VAL A 62 5.08 3.51 -13.40
CA VAL A 62 6.23 3.21 -12.52
C VAL A 62 5.74 2.75 -11.14
N ALA A 63 4.74 3.44 -10.58
CA ALA A 63 4.11 3.07 -9.31
C ALA A 63 3.50 1.66 -9.34
N ALA A 64 2.82 1.31 -10.44
CA ALA A 64 2.18 -0.01 -10.62
C ALA A 64 3.18 -1.17 -10.68
N ARG A 65 4.47 -0.89 -10.94
CA ARG A 65 5.49 -1.93 -11.13
C ARG A 65 5.61 -2.86 -9.92
N SER A 66 5.52 -2.33 -8.69
CA SER A 66 5.61 -3.16 -7.48
C SER A 66 4.41 -4.09 -7.34
N SER A 67 3.20 -3.64 -7.67
CA SER A 67 1.98 -4.47 -7.67
C SER A 67 2.02 -5.54 -8.76
N VAL A 68 2.40 -5.18 -10.00
CA VAL A 68 2.53 -6.14 -11.11
C VAL A 68 3.56 -7.21 -10.78
N PHE A 69 4.73 -6.81 -10.26
CA PHE A 69 5.75 -7.76 -9.82
C PHE A 69 5.24 -8.68 -8.71
N ALA A 70 4.59 -8.14 -7.67
CA ALA A 70 4.04 -8.94 -6.58
C ALA A 70 3.00 -9.97 -7.06
N ALA A 71 2.26 -9.66 -8.12
CA ALA A 71 1.21 -10.52 -8.65
C ALA A 71 1.70 -11.59 -9.64
N THR A 72 2.85 -11.39 -10.29
CA THR A 72 3.22 -12.18 -11.49
C THR A 72 4.63 -12.75 -11.48
N ALA A 73 5.52 -12.32 -10.58
CA ALA A 73 6.91 -12.72 -10.66
C ALA A 73 7.15 -14.13 -10.09
N ASP A 74 7.56 -15.07 -10.95
CA ASP A 74 7.96 -16.44 -10.58
C ASP A 74 9.03 -16.48 -9.47
N SER A 75 9.85 -15.43 -9.36
CA SER A 75 10.84 -15.28 -8.27
C SER A 75 10.23 -15.21 -6.86
N LEU A 76 8.91 -15.07 -6.76
CA LEU A 76 8.14 -15.07 -5.52
C LEU A 76 7.44 -16.40 -5.26
N ASP A 77 7.57 -17.39 -6.13
CA ASP A 77 6.94 -18.71 -5.98
C ASP A 77 7.36 -19.40 -4.68
N GLY A 78 6.37 -20.01 -4.02
CA GLY A 78 6.55 -20.65 -2.70
C GLY A 78 6.79 -19.68 -1.54
N ARG A 79 6.79 -18.35 -1.78
CA ARG A 79 6.97 -17.33 -0.74
C ARG A 79 5.64 -16.65 -0.47
N THR A 80 5.42 -16.21 0.76
CA THR A 80 4.23 -15.45 1.17
C THR A 80 4.60 -14.54 2.32
N GLY A 81 3.81 -13.49 2.54
CA GLY A 81 4.10 -12.54 3.61
C GLY A 81 5.38 -11.75 3.33
N LEU A 82 5.42 -11.04 2.21
CA LEU A 82 6.51 -10.11 1.89
C LEU A 82 5.94 -8.74 1.58
N LEU A 83 6.78 -7.71 1.78
CA LEU A 83 6.55 -6.37 1.26
C LEU A 83 7.43 -6.18 0.02
N VAL A 84 6.81 -5.89 -1.12
CA VAL A 84 7.49 -5.51 -2.36
C VAL A 84 7.55 -3.99 -2.40
N GLY A 85 8.78 -3.45 -2.44
CA GLY A 85 9.00 -2.01 -2.48
C GLY A 85 8.90 -1.40 -3.89
N PRO A 86 9.12 -0.08 -4.01
CA PRO A 86 8.92 0.68 -5.25
C PRO A 86 9.80 0.21 -6.42
N GLU A 87 10.98 -0.36 -6.11
CA GLU A 87 11.91 -0.92 -7.10
C GLU A 87 11.55 -2.34 -7.53
N ALA A 88 10.33 -2.82 -7.22
CA ALA A 88 9.86 -4.17 -7.53
C ALA A 88 10.77 -5.27 -6.95
N ARG A 89 11.16 -5.09 -5.68
CA ARG A 89 11.96 -6.07 -4.94
C ARG A 89 11.43 -6.24 -3.51
N PRO A 90 11.58 -7.42 -2.90
CA PRO A 90 11.27 -7.60 -1.47
C PRO A 90 12.09 -6.65 -0.60
N VAL A 91 11.44 -5.99 0.34
CA VAL A 91 12.06 -5.09 1.32
C VAL A 91 11.68 -5.49 2.75
N PRO A 92 12.51 -5.14 3.75
CA PRO A 92 12.16 -5.38 5.15
C PRO A 92 10.88 -4.64 5.55
N LEU A 93 10.08 -5.27 6.41
CA LEU A 93 8.96 -4.59 7.04
C LEU A 93 9.42 -3.59 8.09
N PHE A 94 8.66 -2.52 8.24
CA PHE A 94 8.72 -1.69 9.43
C PHE A 94 8.41 -2.53 10.69
N ARG A 95 9.25 -2.44 11.72
CA ARG A 95 9.15 -3.29 12.92
C ARG A 95 7.77 -3.22 13.59
N GLY A 96 7.18 -2.04 13.69
CA GLY A 96 5.85 -1.86 14.29
C GLY A 96 4.73 -2.55 13.52
N ALA A 97 4.91 -2.81 12.21
CA ALA A 97 3.93 -3.53 11.41
C ALA A 97 3.86 -5.04 11.75
N ALA A 98 4.85 -5.56 12.48
CA ALA A 98 4.90 -6.94 12.95
C ALA A 98 4.52 -7.09 14.43
N ASP A 99 4.19 -6.00 15.14
CA ASP A 99 3.77 -6.07 16.54
C ASP A 99 2.45 -6.86 16.68
N PRO A 100 2.46 -7.99 17.41
CA PRO A 100 1.26 -8.80 17.62
C PRO A 100 0.09 -8.02 18.24
N ARG A 101 0.37 -7.09 19.16
CA ARG A 101 -0.66 -6.29 19.84
C ARG A 101 -1.31 -5.30 18.88
N ALA A 102 -0.51 -4.68 18.00
CA ALA A 102 -1.03 -3.80 16.97
C ALA A 102 -1.92 -4.58 16.00
N ILE A 103 -1.47 -5.75 15.55
CA ILE A 103 -2.22 -6.64 14.64
C ILE A 103 -3.56 -7.04 15.27
N GLU A 104 -3.55 -7.52 16.52
CA GLU A 104 -4.76 -7.96 17.22
C GLU A 104 -5.77 -6.81 17.36
N ASN A 105 -5.33 -5.64 17.80
CA ASN A 105 -6.20 -4.48 17.98
C ASN A 105 -6.79 -4.00 16.66
N VAL A 106 -5.98 -3.93 15.59
CA VAL A 106 -6.47 -3.56 14.25
C VAL A 106 -7.52 -4.55 13.77
N LEU A 107 -7.29 -5.86 13.93
CA LEU A 107 -8.27 -6.88 13.51
C LEU A 107 -9.56 -6.83 14.34
N ARG A 108 -9.45 -6.63 15.66
CA ARG A 108 -10.61 -6.47 16.55
C ARG A 108 -11.45 -5.27 16.12
N LEU A 109 -10.82 -4.11 15.96
CA LEU A 109 -11.51 -2.88 15.53
C LEU A 109 -12.09 -3.02 14.12
N SER A 110 -11.36 -3.63 13.20
CA SER A 110 -11.84 -3.86 11.83
C SER A 110 -13.13 -4.69 11.81
N ARG A 111 -13.22 -5.75 12.62
CA ARG A 111 -14.45 -6.57 12.72
C ARG A 111 -15.62 -5.82 13.35
N GLN A 112 -15.34 -4.93 14.30
CA GLN A 112 -16.37 -4.13 14.98
C GLN A 112 -16.90 -3.02 14.07
N LEU A 113 -16.02 -2.37 13.32
CA LEU A 113 -16.34 -1.18 12.52
C LEU A 113 -16.73 -1.50 11.08
N ALA A 114 -16.33 -2.66 10.56
CA ALA A 114 -16.69 -3.16 9.24
C ALA A 114 -17.17 -4.62 9.34
N PRO A 115 -18.34 -4.86 9.97
CA PRO A 115 -18.88 -6.21 10.10
C PRO A 115 -19.17 -6.78 8.71
N LEU A 116 -18.62 -7.96 8.43
CA LEU A 116 -18.94 -8.70 7.22
C LEU A 116 -20.32 -9.32 7.41
N ASN A 117 -21.35 -8.73 6.82
CA ASN A 117 -22.66 -9.39 6.74
C ASN A 117 -22.48 -10.69 5.95
N SER A 118 -22.84 -11.83 6.55
CA SER A 118 -22.75 -13.16 5.95
C SER A 118 -23.66 -13.39 4.72
N ALA A 119 -24.15 -12.34 4.07
CA ALA A 119 -25.04 -12.41 2.92
C ALA A 119 -24.31 -12.06 1.62
N GLY A 120 -23.94 -13.09 0.84
CA GLY A 120 -23.95 -12.99 -0.62
C GLY A 120 -22.62 -12.76 -1.35
N HIS A 121 -21.76 -13.77 -1.39
CA HIS A 121 -20.98 -14.04 -2.61
C HIS A 121 -21.01 -15.54 -2.94
N GLY A 122 -22.22 -16.07 -3.06
CA GLY A 122 -22.44 -17.31 -3.80
C GLY A 122 -22.37 -16.96 -5.28
N VAL A 123 -21.23 -17.23 -5.91
CA VAL A 123 -21.12 -17.29 -7.37
C VAL A 123 -22.07 -18.39 -7.83
N ARG A 124 -23.24 -18.01 -8.35
CA ARG A 124 -24.06 -18.93 -9.15
C ARG A 124 -23.37 -19.01 -10.50
N HIS A 125 -22.70 -20.13 -10.77
CA HIS A 125 -22.34 -20.46 -12.14
C HIS A 125 -23.61 -20.86 -12.92
N PRO A 126 -23.76 -20.42 -14.18
CA PRO A 126 -24.78 -20.94 -15.09
C PRO A 126 -24.56 -22.41 -15.42
#